data_AF-A0A537DX84-F1
#
_entry.id   AF-A0A537DX84-F1
#
_cell.length_a   1.000
_cell.length_b   1.000
_cell.length_c   1.000
_cell.angle_alpha   90.00
_cell.angle_beta   90.00
_cell.angle_gamma   90.00
#
_symmetry.space_group_name_H-M   'P 1'
#
loop_
_entity.id
_entity.type
_entity.pdbx_description
1 polymer ?
#
loop_
_entity_poly.entity_id
_entity_poly.type
_entity_poly.pdbx_seq_one_letter_code
_entity_poly.pdbx_strand_id
1 'polypeptide(L)'
;MDDCLLLVPSRVMSSQVISSCQGSVSVGTMSLASRCESCGMPMETNEQHGAQNPNNPYCIHCTDIKGKLLPFEKKFEDMVKTAMDTRWMNREQAVKNVLQQMAELPAWRDRVAQMKPGASTA
;
A
#
# COMPACT_ATOMS: atom_id res chain seq x y z
N MET A 1 -63.26 -11.61 -24.37
CA MET A 1 -63.99 -10.51 -23.74
C MET A 1 -62.97 -9.71 -22.95
N ASP A 2 -62.27 -8.82 -23.65
CA ASP A 2 -62.51 -7.35 -23.67
C ASP A 2 -61.44 -6.74 -22.75
N ASP A 3 -60.62 -5.78 -23.12
CA ASP A 3 -60.60 -4.92 -24.29
C ASP A 3 -59.19 -4.31 -24.39
N CYS A 4 -58.80 -3.97 -25.61
CA CYS A 4 -57.49 -3.49 -26.00
C CYS A 4 -57.61 -2.02 -26.44
N LEU A 5 -56.62 -1.19 -26.05
CA LEU A 5 -56.36 0.18 -26.53
C LEU A 5 -57.38 1.24 -26.04
N LEU A 6 -56.95 2.45 -25.64
CA LEU A 6 -56.47 3.47 -26.57
C LEU A 6 -55.70 4.60 -25.85
N LEU A 7 -54.59 5.01 -26.49
CA LEU A 7 -54.18 6.40 -26.76
C LEU A 7 -53.67 7.33 -25.62
N VAL A 8 -52.33 7.40 -25.53
CA VAL A 8 -51.40 8.58 -25.54
C VAL A 8 -52.00 9.99 -25.87
N PRO A 9 -51.29 11.15 -25.67
CA PRO A 9 -49.89 11.38 -25.24
C PRO A 9 -49.69 12.63 -24.30
N SER A 10 -48.41 12.96 -24.06
CA SER A 10 -47.87 14.34 -23.98
C SER A 10 -47.52 14.91 -22.59
N ARG A 11 -46.19 14.90 -22.34
CA ARG A 11 -45.35 16.09 -22.15
C ARG A 11 -45.73 17.03 -20.99
N VAL A 12 -44.83 17.13 -20.00
CA VAL A 12 -44.18 18.39 -19.63
C VAL A 12 -42.96 18.11 -18.75
N MET A 13 -41.81 18.63 -19.21
CA MET A 13 -40.61 18.86 -18.42
C MET A 13 -40.98 19.70 -17.19
N SER A 14 -40.66 19.22 -16.00
CA SER A 14 -40.53 20.12 -14.85
C SER A 14 -39.23 19.78 -14.15
N SER A 15 -38.23 20.60 -14.47
CA SER A 15 -36.92 20.66 -13.83
C SER A 15 -37.09 20.71 -12.31
N GLN A 16 -36.93 19.56 -11.66
CA GLN A 16 -36.62 19.56 -10.24
C GLN A 16 -35.17 20.02 -10.14
N VAL A 17 -35.04 21.30 -9.82
CA VAL A 17 -33.83 21.94 -9.33
C VAL A 17 -33.23 21.05 -8.24
N ILE A 18 -32.15 20.34 -8.57
CA ILE A 18 -31.31 19.65 -7.60
C ILE A 18 -30.64 20.79 -6.83
N SER A 19 -31.23 21.19 -5.71
CA SER A 19 -30.63 22.11 -4.75
C SER A 19 -29.38 21.41 -4.21
N SER A 20 -28.25 21.61 -4.89
CA SER A 20 -26.94 21.17 -4.45
C SER A 20 -26.62 21.87 -3.12
N CYS A 21 -26.92 21.21 -2.01
CA CYS A 21 -26.26 21.47 -0.74
C CYS A 21 -24.77 21.13 -0.95
N GLN A 22 -24.00 22.12 -1.40
CA GLN A 22 -22.54 22.09 -1.37
C GLN A 22 -22.13 22.15 0.10
N GLY A 23 -22.21 21.00 0.77
CA GLY A 23 -21.49 20.77 2.01
C GLY A 23 -20.02 20.78 1.67
N SER A 24 -19.33 21.88 1.98
CA SER A 24 -17.88 21.92 2.04
C SER A 24 -17.42 20.89 3.07
N VAL A 25 -17.15 19.66 2.61
CA VAL A 25 -16.32 18.73 3.36
C VAL A 25 -14.92 19.32 3.37
N SER A 26 -14.61 20.07 4.43
CA SER A 26 -13.25 20.34 4.84
C SER A 26 -12.58 18.98 5.03
N VAL A 27 -11.88 18.50 4.00
CA VAL A 27 -10.98 17.36 4.11
C VAL A 27 -9.87 17.83 5.04
N GLY A 28 -10.08 17.66 6.35
CA GLY A 28 -9.04 17.79 7.34
C GLY A 28 -7.87 16.95 6.84
N THR A 29 -6.68 17.53 6.85
CA THR A 29 -5.43 16.88 6.45
C THR A 29 -5.28 15.57 7.20
N MET A 30 -5.81 14.49 6.62
CA MET A 30 -5.55 13.12 7.05
C MET A 30 -4.07 12.93 6.81
N SER A 31 -3.30 13.00 7.89
CA SER A 31 -1.87 12.72 7.85
C SER A 31 -1.71 11.32 7.25
N LEU A 32 -1.19 11.23 6.02
CA LEU A 32 -0.85 9.94 5.44
C LEU A 32 0.29 9.39 6.30
N ALA A 33 0.01 8.39 7.13
CA ALA A 33 1.04 7.69 7.88
C ALA A 33 2.18 7.27 6.92
N SER A 34 3.40 7.73 7.21
CA SER A 34 4.57 7.44 6.39
C SER A 34 4.82 5.94 6.42
N ARG A 35 4.86 5.28 5.25
CA ARG A 35 5.13 3.85 5.20
C ARG A 35 6.64 3.61 5.20
N CYS A 36 7.08 2.63 5.99
CA CYS A 36 8.47 2.20 6.00
C CYS A 36 8.87 1.73 4.60
N GLU A 37 9.90 2.33 4.03
CA GLU A 37 10.39 2.02 2.69
C GLU A 37 11.00 0.61 2.57
N SER A 38 11.29 -0.04 3.70
CA SER A 38 11.91 -1.37 3.78
C SER A 38 10.94 -2.52 4.06
N CYS A 39 9.81 -2.29 4.74
CA CYS A 39 8.85 -3.34 5.06
C CYS A 39 7.39 -2.97 4.78
N GLY A 40 7.11 -1.74 4.36
CA GLY A 40 5.76 -1.26 4.04
C GLY A 40 4.86 -1.01 5.25
N MET A 41 5.36 -1.21 6.48
CA MET A 41 4.60 -0.94 7.71
C MET A 41 4.30 0.55 7.87
N PRO A 42 3.08 0.93 8.30
CA PRO A 42 2.76 2.32 8.61
C PRO A 42 3.58 2.80 9.82
N MET A 43 4.07 4.03 9.73
CA MET A 43 4.73 4.77 10.81
C MET A 43 3.90 6.04 11.04
N GLU A 44 3.13 6.05 12.12
CA GLU A 44 2.26 7.13 12.57
C GLU A 44 2.96 8.07 13.55
N THR A 45 3.89 7.54 14.35
CA THR A 45 4.57 8.31 15.39
C THR A 45 6.09 8.32 15.19
N ASN A 46 6.76 9.37 15.70
CA ASN A 46 8.20 9.56 15.57
C ASN A 46 9.01 8.40 16.19
N GLU A 47 8.48 7.76 17.23
CA GLU A 47 9.14 6.63 17.92
C GLU A 47 9.16 5.36 17.07
N GLN A 48 8.31 5.26 16.06
CA GLN A 48 8.28 4.14 15.13
C GLN A 48 9.36 4.25 14.06
N HIS A 49 9.94 5.44 13.86
CA HIS A 49 11.06 5.65 12.95
C HIS A 49 12.39 5.19 13.56
N GLY A 50 13.27 4.65 12.73
CA GLY A 50 14.59 4.17 13.14
C GLY A 50 15.41 5.27 13.82
N ALA A 51 16.03 4.93 14.96
CA ALA A 51 16.71 5.89 15.86
C ALA A 51 15.83 7.06 16.34
N GLN A 52 14.50 6.87 16.40
CA GLN A 52 13.52 7.89 16.80
C GLN A 52 13.63 9.19 15.99
N ASN A 53 14.10 9.08 14.75
CA ASN A 53 14.29 10.22 13.86
C ASN A 53 13.15 10.25 12.83
N PRO A 54 12.25 11.26 12.86
CA PRO A 54 11.11 11.34 11.94
C PRO A 54 11.52 11.46 10.46
N ASN A 55 12.75 11.88 10.18
CA ASN A 55 13.29 11.95 8.81
C ASN A 55 13.83 10.61 8.32
N ASN A 56 13.87 9.56 9.16
CA ASN A 56 14.29 8.23 8.74
C ASN A 56 13.15 7.54 7.99
N PRO A 57 13.31 7.17 6.70
CA PRO A 57 12.24 6.49 5.95
C PRO A 57 11.98 5.05 6.40
N TYR A 58 12.78 4.54 7.35
CA TYR A 58 12.70 3.17 7.84
C TYR A 58 12.20 3.11 9.28
N CYS A 59 11.45 2.06 9.61
CA CYS A 59 10.96 1.84 10.97
C CYS A 59 12.04 1.24 11.88
N ILE A 60 11.81 1.30 13.19
CA ILE A 60 12.67 0.71 14.23
C ILE A 60 12.99 -0.77 14.02
N HIS A 61 12.09 -1.53 13.38
CA HIS A 61 12.27 -2.97 13.13
C HIS A 61 13.08 -3.27 11.86
N CYS A 62 13.36 -2.26 11.05
CA CYS A 62 14.17 -2.39 9.84
C CYS A 62 15.57 -1.79 10.02
N THR A 63 15.82 -1.09 11.11
CA THR A 63 17.08 -0.40 11.38
C THR A 63 17.78 -0.95 12.61
N ASP A 64 19.08 -0.70 12.70
CA ASP A 64 19.86 -0.84 13.93
C ASP A 64 19.59 0.34 14.90
N ILE A 65 20.17 0.29 16.11
CA ILE A 65 20.09 1.35 17.13
C ILE A 65 20.55 2.72 16.62
N LYS A 66 21.42 2.73 15.60
CA LYS A 66 21.91 3.95 14.93
C LYS A 66 20.98 4.45 13.81
N GLY A 67 19.85 3.78 13.56
CA GLY A 67 18.91 4.13 12.49
C GLY A 67 19.36 3.67 11.10
N LYS A 68 20.45 2.90 11.00
CA LYS A 68 20.95 2.34 9.74
C LYS A 68 20.12 1.13 9.35
N LEU A 69 19.67 1.06 8.09
CA LEU A 69 18.94 -0.07 7.55
C LEU A 69 19.74 -1.39 7.68
N LEU A 70 19.06 -2.45 8.10
CA LEU A 70 19.62 -3.80 8.19
C LEU A 70 20.03 -4.32 6.79
N PRO A 71 21.00 -5.24 6.70
CA PRO A 71 21.38 -5.83 5.41
C PRO A 71 20.21 -6.61 4.78
N PHE A 72 20.19 -6.64 3.45
CA PHE A 72 19.13 -7.27 2.67
C PHE A 72 18.88 -8.72 3.09
N GLU A 73 19.93 -9.52 3.26
CA GLU A 73 19.86 -10.95 3.59
C GLU A 73 19.13 -11.16 4.93
N LYS A 74 19.51 -10.38 5.95
CA LYS A 74 18.86 -10.44 7.26
C LYS A 74 17.39 -10.07 7.17
N LYS A 75 17.07 -8.97 6.48
CA LYS A 75 15.68 -8.53 6.36
C LYS A 75 14.82 -9.49 5.54
N PHE A 76 15.41 -10.07 4.49
CA PHE A 76 14.78 -11.08 3.67
C PHE A 76 14.43 -12.33 4.49
N GLU A 77 15.37 -12.86 5.27
CA GLU A 77 15.12 -14.01 6.16
C GLU A 77 14.05 -13.72 7.20
N ASP A 78 14.09 -12.54 7.84
CA ASP A 78 13.08 -12.10 8.80
C ASP A 78 11.69 -12.03 8.16
N MET A 79 11.59 -11.49 6.93
CA MET A 79 10.33 -11.41 6.20
C MET A 79 9.81 -12.79 5.77
N VAL A 80 10.70 -13.71 5.36
CA VAL A 80 10.34 -15.09 5.02
C VAL A 80 9.79 -15.80 6.25
N LYS A 81 10.48 -15.70 7.39
CA LYS A 81 10.02 -16.24 8.66
C LYS A 81 8.66 -15.67 9.05
N THR A 82 8.52 -14.35 8.99
CA THR A 82 7.24 -13.68 9.29
C THR A 82 6.12 -14.15 8.37
N ALA A 83 6.38 -14.34 7.07
CA ALA A 83 5.39 -14.84 6.12
C ALA A 83 4.98 -16.29 6.42
N MET A 84 5.92 -17.15 6.83
CA MET A 84 5.61 -18.50 7.29
C MET A 84 4.72 -18.47 8.55
N ASP A 85 5.10 -17.66 9.54
CA ASP A 85 4.42 -17.60 10.84
C ASP A 85 3.02 -16.96 10.75
N THR A 86 2.85 -15.92 9.93
CA THR A 86 1.59 -15.13 9.88
C THR A 86 0.65 -15.54 8.76
N ARG A 87 1.18 -16.03 7.64
CA ARG A 87 0.40 -16.38 6.44
C ARG A 87 0.33 -17.89 6.18
N TRP A 88 0.88 -18.70 7.09
CA TRP A 88 0.84 -20.18 7.03
C TRP A 88 1.36 -20.74 5.70
N MET A 89 2.33 -20.04 5.11
CA MET A 89 2.96 -20.44 3.85
C MET A 89 4.12 -21.40 4.14
N ASN A 90 4.35 -22.37 3.24
CA ASN A 90 5.61 -23.12 3.26
C ASN A 90 6.79 -22.21 2.85
N ARG A 91 8.02 -22.67 3.10
CA ARG A 91 9.22 -21.85 2.89
C ARG A 91 9.36 -21.40 1.43
N GLU A 92 9.08 -22.27 0.47
CA GLU A 92 9.22 -21.98 -0.95
C GLU A 92 8.22 -20.91 -1.40
N GLN A 93 6.97 -20.99 -0.92
CA GLN A 93 5.93 -19.98 -1.15
C GLN A 93 6.30 -18.65 -0.48
N ALA A 94 6.76 -18.70 0.77
CA ALA A 94 7.17 -17.52 1.53
C ALA A 94 8.33 -16.78 0.84
N VAL A 95 9.35 -17.50 0.37
CA VAL A 95 10.47 -16.93 -0.40
C VAL A 95 9.99 -16.21 -1.64
N LYS A 96 9.15 -16.85 -2.47
CA LYS A 96 8.61 -16.23 -3.69
C LYS A 96 7.77 -14.99 -3.36
N ASN A 97 6.90 -15.09 -2.36
CA ASN A 97 6.04 -14.00 -1.93
C ASN A 97 6.84 -12.82 -1.36
N VAL A 98 7.91 -13.07 -0.60
CA VAL A 98 8.78 -12.03 -0.06
C VAL A 98 9.61 -11.38 -1.16
N LEU A 99 10.15 -12.13 -2.12
CA LEU A 99 10.84 -11.54 -3.27
C LEU A 99 9.94 -10.60 -4.08
N GLN A 100 8.67 -10.99 -4.31
CA GLN A 100 7.70 -10.12 -4.97
C GLN A 100 7.42 -8.85 -4.15
N GLN A 101 7.20 -8.97 -2.85
CA GLN A 101 7.00 -7.81 -1.97
C GLN A 101 8.24 -6.89 -1.93
N MET A 102 9.44 -7.45 -1.82
CA MET A 102 10.69 -6.67 -1.83
C MET A 102 10.94 -6.01 -3.18
N ALA A 103 10.41 -6.53 -4.30
CA ALA A 103 10.48 -5.86 -5.58
C ALA A 103 9.64 -4.57 -5.64
N GLU A 104 8.60 -4.45 -4.82
CA GLU A 104 7.72 -3.27 -4.75
C GLU A 104 8.21 -2.22 -3.75
N LEU A 105 9.06 -2.64 -2.80
CA LEU A 105 9.58 -1.79 -1.74
C LEU A 105 10.74 -0.92 -2.24
N PRO A 106 10.69 0.41 -2.06
CA PRO A 106 11.69 1.32 -2.61
C PRO A 106 13.11 1.06 -2.11
N ALA A 107 13.27 0.55 -0.88
CA ALA A 107 14.60 0.19 -0.35
C ALA A 107 15.27 -0.97 -1.10
N TRP A 108 14.49 -1.82 -1.78
CA TRP A 108 14.94 -3.13 -2.24
C TRP A 108 14.74 -3.39 -3.73
N ARG A 109 13.83 -2.66 -4.39
CA ARG A 109 13.43 -2.91 -5.79
C ARG A 109 14.61 -3.05 -6.74
N ASP A 110 15.62 -2.19 -6.62
CA ASP A 110 16.78 -2.17 -7.52
C ASP A 110 17.67 -3.38 -7.31
N ARG A 111 17.83 -3.82 -6.05
CA ARG A 111 18.58 -5.03 -5.71
C ARG A 111 17.85 -6.27 -6.21
N VAL A 112 16.53 -6.33 -6.05
CA VAL A 112 15.72 -7.45 -6.55
C VAL A 112 15.75 -7.52 -8.08
N ALA A 113 15.71 -6.36 -8.75
CA ALA A 113 15.87 -6.30 -10.20
C ALA A 113 17.21 -6.90 -10.66
N GLN A 114 18.32 -6.56 -9.99
CA GLN A 114 19.66 -7.08 -10.30
C GLN A 114 19.78 -8.61 -10.10
N MET A 115 19.00 -9.20 -9.19
CA MET A 115 19.01 -10.65 -8.97
C MET A 115 18.29 -11.43 -10.08
N LYS A 116 17.51 -10.78 -10.95
CA LYS A 116 16.85 -11.44 -12.07
C LYS A 116 17.87 -11.70 -13.19
N PRO A 117 18.07 -12.96 -13.63
CA PRO A 117 19.01 -13.24 -14.71
C PRO A 117 18.55 -12.50 -15.97
N GLY A 118 19.40 -11.58 -16.45
CA GLY A 118 19.14 -10.70 -17.59
C GLY A 118 19.02 -9.20 -17.28
N ALA A 119 19.08 -8.77 -16.01
CA ALA A 119 19.03 -7.36 -15.62
C ALA A 119 20.39 -6.65 -15.57
N SER A 120 21.40 -7.17 -16.29
CA SER A 120 22.68 -6.48 -16.48
C SER A 120 22.52 -5.51 -17.64
N THR A 121 22.41 -4.21 -17.34
CA THR A 121 22.47 -3.17 -18.38
C THR A 121 23.83 -2.48 -18.29
N ALA A 122 24.43 -2.34 -19.48
CA ALA A 122 25.70 -1.74 -19.83
C ALA A 122 25.97 -0.34 -19.26
#